data_AF-A0A950DAP5-F1
#
_entry.id   AF-A0A950DAP5-F1
#
_cell.length_a   1.000
_cell.length_b   1.000
_cell.length_c   1.000
_cell.angle_alpha   90.00
_cell.angle_beta   90.00
_cell.angle_gamma   90.00
#
_symmetry.space_group_name_H-M   'P 1'
#
loop_
_entity.id
_entity.type
_entity.pdbx_description
1 polymer ?
#
loop_
_entity_poly.entity_id
_entity_poly.type
_entity_poly.pdbx_seq_one_letter_code
_entity_poly.pdbx_strand_id
1 'polypeptide(L)'
;MKCVEAKIVASTRENPATELDQDPNTWLIEGELNEDITGWEAARLDFSVSKINAEIVESRVSEPRRFTIRTRARPALREGETIHVNVRLRNDAGAGISVGPFEPG
;
A
#
# COMPACT_ATOMS: atom_id res chain seq x y z
N MET A 1 10.75 9.18 3.81
CA MET A 1 9.87 8.68 2.74
C MET A 1 10.77 8.36 1.56
N LYS A 2 10.65 7.17 0.96
CA LYS A 2 11.46 6.74 -0.18
C LYS A 2 10.55 6.57 -1.39
N CYS A 3 10.85 7.24 -2.49
CA CYS A 3 10.16 6.99 -3.76
C CYS A 3 10.80 5.79 -4.43
N VAL A 4 10.00 4.81 -4.82
CA VAL A 4 10.46 3.64 -5.58
C VAL A 4 9.61 3.47 -6.82
N GLU A 5 10.24 2.99 -7.88
CA GLU A 5 9.52 2.59 -9.09
C GLU A 5 8.88 1.23 -8.87
N ALA A 6 7.66 1.10 -9.40
CA ALA A 6 6.88 -0.11 -9.33
C ALA A 6 6.25 -0.40 -10.68
N LYS A 7 6.21 -1.67 -11.07
CA LYS A 7 5.55 -2.13 -12.27
C LYS A 7 4.26 -2.84 -11.92
N ILE A 8 3.20 -2.54 -12.65
CA ILE A 8 1.92 -3.23 -12.51
C ILE A 8 2.04 -4.61 -13.17
N VAL A 9 1.78 -5.65 -12.38
CA VAL A 9 1.84 -7.05 -12.81
C VAL A 9 0.45 -7.53 -13.24
N ALA A 10 -0.59 -7.13 -12.53
CA ALA A 10 -1.96 -7.49 -12.87
C ALA A 10 -2.96 -6.43 -12.36
N SER A 11 -4.09 -6.34 -13.04
CA SER A 11 -5.22 -5.52 -12.61
C SER A 11 -6.51 -6.30 -12.87
N THR A 12 -7.07 -6.90 -11.82
CA THR A 12 -8.23 -7.78 -11.91
C THR A 12 -9.34 -7.24 -11.01
N ARG A 13 -10.58 -7.37 -11.47
CA ARG A 13 -11.74 -7.05 -10.65
C ARG A 13 -11.78 -8.04 -9.47
N GLU A 14 -11.79 -7.51 -8.25
CA GLU A 14 -11.83 -8.36 -7.08
C GLU A 14 -13.19 -9.06 -6.98
N ASN A 15 -13.20 -10.24 -6.36
CA ASN A 15 -14.43 -10.99 -6.22
C ASN A 15 -15.13 -10.54 -4.92
N PRO A 16 -16.36 -9.99 -4.98
CA PRO A 16 -17.04 -9.46 -3.80
C PRO A 16 -17.32 -10.53 -2.74
N ALA A 17 -17.29 -11.81 -3.10
CA ALA A 17 -17.43 -12.91 -2.15
C ALA A 17 -16.23 -13.08 -1.20
N THR A 18 -15.08 -12.49 -1.52
CA THR A 18 -13.84 -12.55 -0.71
C THR A 18 -13.52 -11.23 0.00
N GLU A 19 -14.33 -10.19 -0.21
CA GLU A 19 -14.14 -8.88 0.40
C GLU A 19 -15.00 -8.70 1.65
N LEU A 20 -14.43 -8.03 2.65
CA LEU A 20 -15.14 -7.71 3.90
C LEU A 20 -16.32 -6.74 3.65
N ASP A 21 -16.15 -5.81 2.70
CA ASP A 21 -17.17 -4.81 2.31
C ASP A 21 -18.11 -5.33 1.19
N GLN A 22 -17.80 -6.49 0.58
CA GLN A 22 -18.53 -7.07 -0.56
C GLN A 22 -18.79 -6.09 -1.71
N ASP A 23 -17.91 -5.09 -1.88
CA ASP A 23 -18.09 -4.01 -2.84
C ASP A 23 -17.87 -4.57 -4.27
N PRO A 24 -18.92 -4.68 -5.11
CA PRO A 24 -18.78 -5.29 -6.42
C PRO A 24 -17.93 -4.45 -7.38
N ASN A 25 -17.58 -3.22 -7.00
CA ASN A 25 -16.79 -2.28 -7.79
C ASN A 25 -15.32 -2.25 -7.37
N THR A 26 -14.88 -3.13 -6.47
CA THR A 26 -13.49 -3.20 -6.08
C THR A 26 -12.62 -3.83 -7.17
N TRP A 27 -11.46 -3.22 -7.40
CA TRP A 27 -10.42 -3.74 -8.26
C TRP A 27 -9.15 -3.98 -7.45
N LEU A 28 -8.57 -5.17 -7.64
CA LEU A 28 -7.30 -5.57 -7.08
C LEU A 28 -6.21 -5.34 -8.13
N ILE A 29 -5.21 -4.55 -7.75
CA ILE A 29 -4.04 -4.25 -8.55
C ILE A 29 -2.85 -4.90 -7.87
N GLU A 30 -2.16 -5.74 -8.61
CA GLU A 30 -0.92 -6.37 -8.17
C GLU A 30 0.24 -5.66 -8.84
N GLY A 31 1.22 -5.26 -8.05
CA GLY A 31 2.41 -4.60 -8.55
C GLY A 31 3.68 -5.11 -7.88
N GLU A 32 4.78 -4.92 -8.58
CA GLU A 32 6.11 -5.29 -8.15
C GLU A 32 7.03 -4.07 -8.13
N LEU A 33 7.63 -3.79 -6.99
CA LEU A 33 8.66 -2.79 -6.76
C LEU A 33 9.95 -3.21 -7.45
N ASN A 34 10.63 -2.26 -8.07
CA ASN A 34 11.91 -2.48 -8.72
C ASN A 34 13.06 -2.71 -7.71
N GLU A 35 12.82 -2.45 -6.43
CA GLU A 35 13.77 -2.61 -5.33
C GLU A 35 13.11 -3.33 -4.15
N ASP A 36 13.90 -4.10 -3.39
CA ASP A 36 13.45 -4.69 -2.13
C ASP A 36 13.27 -3.62 -1.05
N ILE A 37 12.13 -3.70 -0.35
CA ILE A 37 11.86 -2.89 0.82
C ILE A 37 12.20 -3.68 2.08
N THR A 38 13.31 -3.34 2.72
CA THR A 38 13.64 -3.84 4.05
C THR A 38 12.63 -3.31 5.07
N GLY A 39 11.96 -4.19 5.81
CA GLY A 39 10.88 -3.81 6.73
C GLY A 39 9.52 -3.58 6.05
N TRP A 40 9.29 -4.23 4.90
CA TRP A 40 8.02 -4.15 4.16
C TRP A 40 6.77 -4.44 4.99
N GLU A 41 6.87 -5.28 6.02
CA GLU A 41 5.77 -5.61 6.92
C GLU A 41 5.23 -4.39 7.68
N ALA A 42 6.10 -3.41 7.95
CA ALA A 42 5.76 -2.12 8.56
C ALA A 42 5.78 -0.96 7.55
N ALA A 43 5.93 -1.27 6.25
CA ALA A 43 5.91 -0.29 5.19
C ALA A 43 4.47 0.06 4.83
N ARG A 44 4.22 1.36 4.74
CA ARG A 44 3.01 1.90 4.16
C ARG A 44 3.35 2.44 2.78
N LEU A 45 2.64 1.96 1.77
CA LEU A 45 2.73 2.49 0.43
C LEU A 45 1.74 3.64 0.29
N ASP A 46 2.24 4.77 -0.17
CA ASP A 46 1.44 5.93 -0.51
C ASP A 46 1.50 6.11 -2.03
N PHE A 47 0.34 6.01 -2.66
CA PHE A 47 0.20 6.16 -4.09
C PHE A 47 -0.55 7.45 -4.37
N SER A 48 -0.07 8.21 -5.35
CA SER A 48 -0.79 9.39 -5.80
C SER A 48 -2.05 8.95 -6.56
N VAL A 49 -3.21 9.17 -5.94
CA VAL A 49 -4.55 8.88 -6.46
C VAL A 49 -4.74 9.40 -7.90
N SER A 50 -4.08 10.51 -8.24
CA SER A 50 -4.08 11.12 -9.57
C SER A 50 -3.53 10.21 -10.69
N LYS A 51 -2.59 9.29 -10.39
CA LYS A 51 -2.09 8.33 -11.38
C LYS A 51 -3.02 7.13 -11.56
N ILE A 52 -3.66 6.70 -10.47
CA ILE A 52 -4.54 5.52 -10.47
C ILE A 52 -5.92 5.87 -11.02
N ASN A 53 -6.35 7.13 -10.88
CA ASN A 53 -7.67 7.63 -11.27
C ASN A 53 -8.82 6.82 -10.63
N ALA A 54 -8.55 6.27 -9.44
CA ALA A 54 -9.52 5.55 -8.63
C ALA A 54 -9.20 5.77 -7.16
N GLU A 55 -10.23 5.77 -6.33
CA GLU A 55 -10.09 5.83 -4.87
C GLU A 55 -9.42 4.54 -4.37
N ILE A 56 -8.30 4.70 -3.66
CA ILE A 56 -7.60 3.58 -3.02
C ILE A 56 -8.26 3.33 -1.68
N VAL A 57 -8.86 2.16 -1.53
CA VAL A 57 -9.50 1.76 -0.27
C VAL A 57 -8.49 1.08 0.66
N GLU A 58 -7.56 0.32 0.09
CA GLU A 58 -6.55 -0.41 0.86
C GLU A 58 -5.30 -0.62 0.01
N SER A 59 -4.15 -0.63 0.67
CA SER A 59 -2.90 -1.03 0.03
C SER A 59 -2.06 -1.81 1.01
N ARG A 60 -1.52 -2.94 0.55
CA ARG A 60 -0.71 -3.82 1.36
C ARG A 60 0.52 -4.26 0.59
N VAL A 61 1.63 -4.37 1.29
CA VAL A 61 2.82 -5.04 0.78
C VAL A 61 2.70 -6.51 1.19
N SER A 62 2.71 -7.42 0.22
CA SER A 62 2.60 -8.87 0.46
C SER A 62 3.97 -9.54 0.52
N GLU A 63 4.96 -8.98 -0.17
CA GLU A 63 6.35 -9.47 -0.25
C GLU A 63 7.30 -8.26 -0.32
N PRO A 64 8.60 -8.38 -0.01
CA PRO A 64 9.54 -7.24 -0.02
C PRO A 64 9.57 -6.45 -1.33
N ARG A 65 9.19 -7.09 -2.45
CA ARG A 65 9.01 -6.45 -3.75
C ARG A 65 7.57 -6.44 -4.24
N ARG A 66 6.59 -7.08 -3.61
CA ARG A 66 5.22 -7.14 -4.19
C ARG A 66 4.19 -6.52 -3.30
N PHE A 67 3.27 -5.81 -3.92
CA PHE A 67 2.18 -5.16 -3.24
C PHE A 67 0.87 -5.38 -3.98
N THR A 68 -0.20 -5.26 -3.22
CA THR A 68 -1.56 -5.26 -3.70
C THR A 68 -2.25 -3.97 -3.30
N ILE A 69 -3.03 -3.41 -4.22
CA ILE A 69 -3.85 -2.23 -3.99
C ILE A 69 -5.29 -2.60 -4.31
N ARG A 70 -6.19 -2.26 -3.41
CA ARG A 70 -7.62 -2.30 -3.65
C ARG A 70 -8.13 -0.91 -3.96
N THR A 71 -8.94 -0.80 -4.99
CA THR A 71 -9.51 0.47 -5.45
C THR A 71 -11.01 0.35 -5.67
N ARG A 72 -11.78 1.39 -5.32
CA ARG A 72 -13.26 1.39 -5.40
C ARG A 72 -13.81 1.63 -6.81
N ALA A 73 -12.94 1.69 -7.80
CA ALA A 73 -13.27 1.89 -9.19
C ALA A 73 -12.21 1.27 -10.07
N ARG A 74 -12.50 1.13 -11.37
CA ARG A 74 -11.53 0.61 -12.33
C ARG A 74 -10.31 1.55 -12.38
N PRO A 75 -9.11 1.07 -12.03
CA PRO A 75 -7.92 1.88 -12.13
C PRO A 75 -7.60 2.15 -13.61
N ALA A 76 -7.01 3.32 -13.88
CA ALA A 76 -6.47 3.64 -15.20
C ALA A 76 -5.17 2.87 -15.51
N LEU A 77 -4.59 2.23 -14.50
CA LEU A 77 -3.37 1.45 -14.59
C LEU A 77 -3.56 0.18 -15.43
N ARG A 78 -2.55 -0.16 -16.22
CA ARG A 78 -2.51 -1.38 -17.04
C ARG A 78 -1.34 -2.27 -16.65
N GLU A 79 -1.48 -3.56 -16.89
CA GLU A 79 -0.35 -4.49 -16.81
C GLU A 79 0.83 -3.99 -17.64
N GLY A 80 2.02 -4.02 -17.05
CA GLY A 80 3.26 -3.56 -17.64
C GLY A 80 3.59 -2.08 -17.38
N GLU A 81 2.64 -1.30 -16.85
CA GLU A 81 2.83 0.13 -16.60
C GLU A 81 3.72 0.38 -15.37
N THR A 82 4.54 1.42 -15.44
CA THR A 82 5.43 1.80 -14.33
C THR A 82 4.88 3.02 -13.59
N ILE A 83 4.70 2.87 -12.28
CA ILE A 83 4.26 3.93 -11.36
C ILE A 83 5.35 4.24 -10.34
N HIS A 84 5.24 5.42 -9.71
CA HIS A 84 6.10 5.77 -8.59
C HIS A 84 5.29 5.63 -7.31
N VAL A 85 5.86 4.91 -6.35
CA VAL A 85 5.23 4.62 -5.07
C VAL A 85 6.07 5.24 -3.96
N ASN A 86 5.43 6.01 -3.09
CA ASN A 86 6.09 6.55 -1.92
C ASN A 86 6.02 5.52 -0.80
N VAL A 87 7.14 4.87 -0.52
CA VAL A 87 7.27 3.95 0.61
C VAL A 87 7.59 4.75 1.86
N ARG A 88 6.73 4.63 2.86
CA ARG A 88 6.96 5.13 4.20
C ARG A 88 7.11 3.95 5.14
N LEU A 89 8.35 3.63 5.52
CA LEU A 89 8.62 2.75 6.63
C LEU A 89 8.17 3.44 7.91
N ARG A 90 7.37 2.74 8.72
CA ARG A 90 7.16 3.14 10.11
C ARG A 90 8.48 2.87 10.83
N ASN A 91 9.40 3.84 10.80
CA ASN A 91 10.56 3.79 11.67
C ASN A 91 10.02 3.76 13.10
N ASP A 92 10.30 2.69 13.83
CA ASP A 92 10.14 2.61 15.29
C ASP A 92 11.19 3.50 16.01
N ALA A 93 11.60 4.60 15.39
CA ALA A 93 12.46 5.61 15.99
C ALA A 93 11.55 6.66 16.62
N GLY A 94 10.88 6.29 17.71
CA GLY A 94 10.01 7.22 18.42
C GLY A 94 8.98 6.65 19.38
N ALA A 95 9.12 5.42 19.89
CA ALA A 95 8.43 5.04 21.13
C ALA A 95 9.27 5.49 22.34
N GLY A 96 9.57 6.79 22.40
CA GLY A 96 9.79 7.46 23.67
C GLY A 96 8.44 7.57 24.37
N ILE A 97 7.96 6.46 24.93
CA ILE A 97 6.95 6.56 25.97
C ILE A 97 7.70 7.10 27.18
N SER A 98 7.83 8.42 27.27
CA SER A 98 8.17 9.08 28.53
C SER A 98 7.00 8.86 29.48
N VAL A 99 6.91 7.68 30.07
CA VAL A 99 6.26 7.52 31.37
C VAL A 99 7.17 8.30 32.33
N GLY A 100 6.82 9.56 32.58
CA GLY A 100 7.48 10.36 33.62
C GLY A 100 7.41 9.61 34.95
N PRO A 101 8.38 9.81 35.86
CA PRO A 101 8.31 9.20 37.18
C PRO A 101 7.00 9.65 37.84
N PHE A 102 6.15 8.67 38.14
CA PHE A 102 4.98 8.87 38.97
C PHE A 102 5.47 9.16 40.39
N GLU A 103 5.40 10.43 40.83
CA GLU A 103 5.60 10.79 42.23
C GLU A 103 4.35 10.35 43.04
N PRO A 104 4.50 9.49 44.06
CA PRO A 104 3.41 9.20 44.98
C PRO A 104 3.30 10.33 46.01
N GLY A 105 2.13 10.95 46.10
CA GLY A 105 1.71 11.75 47.26
C GLY A 105 1.08 10.89 48.35
#